data_AF-A0A8T9Q805-F1
#
_entry.id   AF-A0A8T9Q805-F1
#
_cell.length_a   1.000
_cell.length_b   1.000
_cell.length_c   1.000
_cell.angle_alpha   90.00
_cell.angle_beta   90.00
_cell.angle_gamma   90.00
#
_symmetry.space_group_name_H-M   'P 1'
#
loop_
_entity.id
_entity.type
_entity.pdbx_description
1 polymer ?
#
loop_
_entity_poly.entity_id
_entity_poly.type
_entity_poly.pdbx_seq_one_letter_code
_entity_poly.pdbx_strand_id
1 'polypeptide(L)'
;MFFLHRLSATGTADAAYQAAIGTGPGQNGIVPRVNVIASLPDGKHYVAGLFNQFNSVGAPALLRLNANGTRDNTFVPSLSNTSMARVLPLASGKVLVTGVNTNGQSNNLARLTATSGLDATFAAGINSFSQFALAELPNGRILVGAARWYPAARPAARWCASIPTVQLTIRLSTPLVQPARPSIRWPCSPMAPSWWRAISRR
;
A
#
# COMPACT_ATOMS: atom_id res chain seq x y z
N MET A 1 -6.09 -23.10 1.81
CA MET A 1 -5.08 -22.84 0.76
C MET A 1 -5.51 -21.62 -0.03
N PHE A 2 -4.59 -20.90 -0.67
CA PHE A 2 -4.95 -19.88 -1.67
C PHE A 2 -4.77 -20.43 -3.08
N PHE A 3 -5.47 -19.81 -4.04
CA PHE A 3 -5.41 -20.14 -5.45
C PHE A 3 -5.13 -18.86 -6.25
N LEU A 4 -4.48 -19.03 -7.39
CA LEU A 4 -4.24 -17.97 -8.35
C LEU A 4 -4.75 -18.45 -9.70
N HIS A 5 -5.47 -17.59 -10.40
CA HIS A 5 -5.97 -17.89 -11.73
C HIS A 5 -5.56 -16.79 -12.70
N ARG A 6 -5.12 -17.20 -13.90
CA ARG A 6 -4.99 -16.30 -15.05
C ARG A 6 -6.19 -16.52 -15.97
N LEU A 7 -6.78 -15.40 -16.37
CA LEU A 7 -7.89 -15.34 -17.30
C LEU A 7 -7.44 -14.59 -18.56
N SER A 8 -8.00 -14.97 -19.71
CA SER A 8 -7.88 -14.21 -20.95
C SER A 8 -8.69 -12.90 -20.88
N ALA A 9 -8.52 -12.02 -21.86
CA ALA A 9 -9.30 -10.79 -21.97
C ALA A 9 -10.82 -11.05 -22.11
N THR A 10 -11.22 -12.24 -22.59
CA THR A 10 -12.61 -12.65 -22.70
C THR A 10 -13.11 -13.42 -21.47
N GLY A 11 -12.29 -13.56 -20.43
CA GLY A 11 -12.63 -14.24 -19.18
C GLY A 11 -12.46 -15.76 -19.19
N THR A 12 -11.95 -16.36 -20.26
CA THR A 12 -11.66 -17.80 -20.29
C THR A 12 -10.40 -18.12 -19.49
N ALA A 13 -10.42 -19.21 -18.71
CA ALA A 13 -9.26 -19.61 -17.92
C ALA A 13 -8.09 -20.05 -18.81
N ASP A 14 -6.89 -19.58 -18.50
CA ASP A 14 -5.67 -19.98 -19.18
C ASP A 14 -5.18 -21.34 -18.67
N ALA A 15 -5.60 -22.42 -19.30
CA ALA A 15 -5.31 -23.77 -18.86
C ALA A 15 -3.80 -24.07 -18.71
N ALA A 16 -2.95 -23.50 -19.58
CA ALA A 16 -1.51 -23.69 -19.51
C ALA A 16 -0.93 -23.04 -18.24
N TYR A 17 -1.41 -21.85 -17.88
CA TYR A 17 -1.02 -21.19 -16.64
C TYR A 17 -1.57 -21.89 -15.41
N GLN A 18 -2.81 -22.37 -15.46
CA GLN A 18 -3.42 -23.12 -14.35
C GLN A 18 -2.69 -24.44 -14.04
N ALA A 19 -2.12 -25.08 -15.06
CA ALA A 19 -1.34 -26.31 -14.88
C ALA A 19 0.01 -26.06 -14.20
N ALA A 20 0.59 -24.87 -14.37
CA ALA A 20 1.90 -24.51 -13.84
C ALA A 20 1.83 -23.82 -12.47
N ILE A 21 0.74 -23.11 -12.19
CA ILE A 21 0.54 -22.44 -10.90
C ILE A 21 0.09 -23.45 -9.85
N GLY A 22 0.48 -23.23 -8.60
CA GLY A 22 -0.06 -24.06 -7.52
C GLY A 22 -0.46 -23.25 -6.31
N THR A 23 -0.38 -23.85 -5.13
CA THR A 23 -1.11 -23.42 -3.96
C THR A 23 -0.21 -23.26 -2.74
N GLY A 24 -0.73 -22.57 -1.72
CA GLY A 24 -0.05 -22.39 -0.46
C GLY A 24 -0.99 -22.44 0.74
N PRO A 25 -0.59 -23.07 1.86
CA PRO A 25 -1.26 -22.92 3.12
C PRO A 25 -1.09 -21.51 3.69
N GLY A 26 -1.97 -21.16 4.62
CA GLY A 26 -1.83 -19.93 5.39
C GLY A 26 -0.88 -20.10 6.56
N GLN A 27 -0.55 -18.98 7.18
CA GLN A 27 0.35 -18.95 8.32
C GLN A 27 -0.43 -19.20 9.62
N ASN A 28 0.07 -20.08 10.50
CA ASN A 28 -0.47 -20.31 11.86
C ASN A 28 -1.98 -20.60 11.92
N GLY A 29 -2.51 -21.40 10.99
CA GLY A 29 -3.93 -21.74 10.94
C GLY A 29 -4.84 -20.61 10.44
N ILE A 30 -4.28 -19.45 10.07
CA ILE A 30 -5.02 -18.36 9.44
C ILE A 30 -5.30 -18.73 7.98
N VAL A 31 -6.49 -18.40 7.47
CA VAL A 31 -6.84 -18.57 6.06
C VAL A 31 -5.87 -17.76 5.19
N PRO A 32 -5.15 -18.40 4.24
CA PRO A 32 -4.23 -17.69 3.38
C PRO A 32 -4.95 -16.68 2.48
N ARG A 33 -4.31 -15.54 2.23
CA ARG A 33 -4.87 -14.48 1.38
C ARG A 33 -3.79 -13.88 0.52
N VAL A 34 -3.99 -13.84 -0.79
CA VAL A 34 -3.21 -12.96 -1.66
C VAL A 34 -3.84 -11.57 -1.59
N ASN A 35 -3.06 -10.57 -1.23
CA ASN A 35 -3.55 -9.21 -1.08
C ASN A 35 -3.24 -8.33 -2.28
N VAL A 36 -2.08 -8.56 -2.91
CA VAL A 36 -1.63 -7.81 -4.09
C VAL A 36 -0.92 -8.75 -5.05
N ILE A 37 -1.17 -8.52 -6.33
CA ILE A 37 -0.39 -9.05 -7.44
C ILE A 37 0.13 -7.84 -8.21
N ALA A 38 1.42 -7.80 -8.48
CA ALA A 38 2.04 -6.71 -9.24
C ALA A 38 2.84 -7.26 -10.42
N SER A 39 2.49 -6.84 -11.63
CA SER A 39 3.15 -7.26 -12.86
C SER A 39 4.43 -6.49 -13.10
N LEU A 40 5.44 -7.16 -13.65
CA LEU A 40 6.70 -6.59 -14.08
C LEU A 40 6.73 -6.48 -15.62
N PRO A 41 7.56 -5.57 -16.18
CA PRO A 41 7.69 -5.41 -17.63
C PRO A 41 8.23 -6.64 -18.38
N ASP A 42 8.96 -7.51 -17.69
CA ASP A 42 9.50 -8.77 -18.24
C ASP A 42 8.47 -9.91 -18.28
N GLY A 43 7.21 -9.64 -17.93
CA GLY A 43 6.14 -10.62 -17.87
C GLY A 43 6.16 -11.46 -16.58
N LYS A 44 7.08 -11.22 -15.64
CA LYS A 44 7.01 -11.80 -14.30
C LYS A 44 5.98 -11.08 -13.44
N HIS A 45 5.60 -11.67 -12.31
CA HIS A 45 4.68 -11.05 -11.38
C HIS A 45 5.08 -11.30 -9.92
N TYR A 46 5.00 -10.29 -9.06
CA TYR A 46 5.06 -10.46 -7.62
C TYR A 46 3.69 -10.84 -7.07
N VAL A 47 3.67 -11.76 -6.11
CA VAL A 47 2.49 -12.14 -5.35
C VAL A 47 2.79 -11.90 -3.89
N ALA A 48 2.02 -11.02 -3.25
CA ALA A 48 2.17 -10.66 -1.85
C ALA A 48 0.90 -10.92 -1.04
N GLY A 49 1.04 -11.43 0.17
CA GLY A 49 -0.11 -11.89 0.93
C GLY A 49 0.18 -12.41 2.34
N LEU A 50 -0.80 -13.10 2.89
CA LEU A 50 -0.70 -13.93 4.08
C LEU A 50 -0.63 -15.39 3.61
N PHE A 51 0.58 -15.91 3.48
CA PHE A 51 0.88 -17.31 3.19
C PHE A 51 2.32 -17.58 3.61
N ASN A 52 2.64 -18.86 3.85
CA ASN A 52 3.98 -19.27 4.30
C ASN A 52 4.73 -20.12 3.27
N GLN A 53 4.02 -20.74 2.34
CA GLN A 53 4.58 -21.64 1.34
C GLN A 53 3.84 -21.48 0.02
N PHE A 54 4.51 -21.89 -1.05
CA PHE A 54 3.95 -22.04 -2.38
C PHE A 54 4.54 -23.31 -2.98
N ASN A 55 3.70 -24.26 -3.39
CA ASN A 55 4.09 -25.58 -3.88
C ASN A 55 5.05 -26.31 -2.93
N SER A 56 4.71 -26.31 -1.63
CA SER A 56 5.50 -26.92 -0.56
C SER A 56 6.88 -26.29 -0.32
N VAL A 57 7.21 -25.19 -1.00
CA VAL A 57 8.46 -24.44 -0.80
C VAL A 57 8.17 -23.19 0.03
N GLY A 58 8.96 -22.95 1.07
CA GLY A 58 8.86 -21.76 1.93
C GLY A 58 8.87 -20.46 1.13
N ALA A 59 7.83 -19.65 1.27
CA ALA A 59 7.67 -18.32 0.69
C ALA A 59 6.83 -17.49 1.65
N PRO A 60 7.41 -17.02 2.77
CA PRO A 60 6.66 -16.19 3.70
C PRO A 60 6.30 -14.86 3.01
N ALA A 61 4.99 -14.63 2.86
CA ALA A 61 4.38 -13.36 2.46
C ALA A 61 4.59 -12.85 1.04
N LEU A 62 5.72 -13.18 0.41
CA LEU A 62 6.11 -12.65 -0.88
C LEU A 62 6.80 -13.74 -1.70
N LEU A 63 6.43 -13.82 -2.97
CA LEU A 63 7.13 -14.60 -3.98
C LEU A 63 7.08 -13.88 -5.33
N ARG A 64 7.99 -14.26 -6.24
CA ARG A 64 7.95 -13.85 -7.65
C ARG A 64 7.61 -15.08 -8.50
N LEU A 65 6.71 -14.92 -9.44
CA LEU A 65 6.36 -15.91 -10.45
C LEU A 65 6.92 -15.49 -11.80
N ASN A 66 7.35 -16.47 -12.58
CA ASN A 66 7.64 -16.31 -14.01
C ASN A 66 6.34 -16.10 -14.80
N ALA A 67 6.46 -15.62 -16.05
CA ALA A 67 5.32 -15.40 -16.95
C ALA A 67 4.46 -16.65 -17.19
N ASN A 68 5.05 -17.84 -17.00
CA ASN A 68 4.36 -19.13 -17.13
C ASN A 68 3.72 -19.61 -15.81
N GLY A 69 3.79 -18.86 -14.72
CA GLY A 69 3.18 -19.21 -13.43
C GLY A 69 4.07 -20.06 -12.50
N THR A 70 5.24 -20.49 -12.97
CA THR A 70 6.23 -21.18 -12.13
C THR A 70 6.91 -20.22 -11.16
N ARG A 71 7.36 -20.72 -10.01
CA ARG A 71 8.10 -19.93 -9.02
C ARG A 71 9.46 -19.51 -9.58
N ASP A 72 9.81 -18.23 -9.41
CA ASP A 72 11.15 -17.72 -9.69
C ASP A 72 12.07 -17.97 -8.48
N ASN A 73 12.99 -18.92 -8.62
CA ASN A 73 13.91 -19.31 -7.56
C ASN A 73 15.09 -18.32 -7.38
N THR A 74 15.23 -17.32 -8.26
CA THR A 74 16.26 -16.27 -8.14
C THR A 74 15.85 -15.14 -7.20
N PHE A 75 14.61 -15.13 -6.72
CA PHE A 75 14.07 -14.14 -5.81
C PHE A 75 13.52 -14.81 -4.55
N VAL A 76 14.34 -14.85 -3.51
CA VAL A 76 14.03 -15.54 -2.25
C VAL A 76 14.30 -14.59 -1.09
N PRO A 77 13.40 -13.62 -0.85
CA PRO A 77 13.60 -12.62 0.19
C PRO A 77 13.47 -13.27 1.57
N SER A 78 14.41 -12.95 2.46
CA SER A 78 14.40 -13.39 3.86
C SER A 78 13.43 -12.53 4.67
N LEU A 79 12.14 -12.82 4.56
CA LEU A 79 11.07 -12.14 5.29
C LEU A 79 10.59 -12.99 6.46
N SER A 80 10.29 -12.36 7.59
CA SER A 80 9.69 -13.02 8.76
C SER A 80 8.40 -12.31 9.17
N ASN A 81 7.50 -13.07 9.79
CA ASN A 81 6.25 -12.63 10.43
C ASN A 81 5.52 -11.46 9.75
N THR A 82 4.50 -11.76 8.94
CA THR A 82 4.00 -10.78 7.99
C THR A 82 2.49 -10.62 8.07
N SER A 83 2.05 -9.56 8.73
CA SER A 83 0.68 -9.09 8.64
C SER A 83 0.43 -8.56 7.23
N MET A 84 -0.50 -9.16 6.48
CA MET A 84 -1.06 -8.59 5.25
C MET A 84 -0.04 -7.91 4.30
N ALA A 85 0.93 -8.66 3.78
CA ALA A 85 1.96 -8.07 2.93
C ALA A 85 1.38 -7.38 1.67
N ARG A 86 2.08 -6.33 1.21
CA ARG A 86 1.82 -5.63 -0.07
C ARG A 86 3.14 -5.40 -0.78
N VAL A 87 3.08 -5.21 -2.09
CA VAL A 87 4.26 -5.03 -2.94
C VAL A 87 4.01 -3.94 -3.98
N LEU A 88 5.04 -3.14 -4.25
CA LEU A 88 5.08 -2.15 -5.32
C LEU A 88 6.43 -2.28 -6.06
N PRO A 89 6.43 -2.77 -7.32
CA PRO A 89 7.59 -2.66 -8.19
C PRO A 89 7.89 -1.18 -8.46
N LEU A 90 9.16 -0.80 -8.35
CA LEU A 90 9.60 0.57 -8.66
C LEU A 90 10.21 0.61 -10.06
N ALA A 91 10.12 1.76 -10.74
CA ALA A 91 10.73 2.00 -12.05
C ALA A 91 12.26 1.79 -12.04
N SER A 92 12.89 1.94 -10.86
CA SER A 92 14.31 1.64 -10.63
C SER A 92 14.68 0.15 -10.69
N GLY A 93 13.71 -0.76 -10.83
CA GLY A 93 13.92 -2.22 -10.76
C GLY A 93 14.03 -2.77 -9.33
N LYS A 94 14.02 -1.89 -8.31
CA LYS A 94 13.85 -2.26 -6.90
C LYS A 94 12.38 -2.55 -6.61
N VAL A 95 12.11 -3.16 -5.46
CA VAL A 95 10.73 -3.45 -5.03
C VAL A 95 10.49 -2.94 -3.62
N LEU A 96 9.37 -2.28 -3.42
CA LEU A 96 8.92 -1.85 -2.11
C LEU A 96 7.96 -2.89 -1.54
N VAL A 97 8.16 -3.29 -0.30
CA VAL A 97 7.38 -4.34 0.36
C VAL A 97 6.92 -3.81 1.72
N THR A 98 5.67 -4.06 2.06
CA THR A 98 5.12 -3.68 3.37
C THR A 98 4.47 -4.84 4.08
N GLY A 99 4.17 -4.67 5.38
CA GLY A 99 3.52 -5.68 6.20
C GLY A 99 4.44 -6.87 6.48
N VAL A 100 5.75 -6.67 6.32
CA VAL A 100 6.79 -7.67 6.52
C VAL A 100 7.76 -7.16 7.56
N ASN A 101 8.25 -8.06 8.42
CA ASN A 101 9.44 -7.79 9.19
C ASN A 101 10.64 -8.30 8.39
N THR A 102 11.59 -7.42 8.17
CA THR A 102 12.89 -7.76 7.60
C THR A 102 13.93 -7.68 8.70
N ASN A 103 14.83 -8.66 8.80
CA ASN A 103 15.92 -8.65 9.76
C ASN A 103 16.78 -7.38 9.54
N GLY A 104 16.56 -6.34 10.35
CA GLY A 104 17.29 -5.07 10.28
C GLY A 104 16.49 -3.84 9.80
N GLN A 105 15.24 -3.98 9.33
CA GLN A 105 14.33 -2.82 9.19
C GLN A 105 13.04 -3.05 9.96
N SER A 106 12.87 -2.23 10.99
CA SER A 106 11.62 -2.07 11.74
C SER A 106 10.65 -1.18 10.95
N ASN A 107 9.35 -1.34 11.18
CA ASN A 107 8.24 -0.47 10.70
C ASN A 107 7.43 -0.92 9.48
N ASN A 108 7.37 -2.22 9.19
CA ASN A 108 6.45 -2.79 8.19
C ASN A 108 6.59 -2.20 6.78
N LEU A 109 7.74 -1.58 6.46
CA LEU A 109 8.07 -1.05 5.13
C LEU A 109 9.56 -1.29 4.89
N ALA A 110 9.86 -2.02 3.83
CA ALA A 110 11.22 -2.34 3.40
C ALA A 110 11.35 -2.17 1.89
N ARG A 111 12.51 -1.73 1.42
CA ARG A 111 12.85 -1.78 -0.01
C ARG A 111 13.82 -2.92 -0.24
N LEU A 112 13.52 -3.78 -1.20
CA LEU A 112 14.39 -4.87 -1.62
C LEU A 112 15.01 -4.54 -2.99
N THR A 113 16.18 -5.08 -3.23
CA THR A 113 16.84 -5.09 -4.53
C THR A 113 16.14 -6.07 -5.48
N ALA A 114 16.45 -6.00 -6.77
CA ALA A 114 15.96 -6.94 -7.78
C ALA A 114 16.30 -8.41 -7.47
N THR A 115 17.35 -8.63 -6.67
CA THR A 115 17.89 -9.92 -6.22
C THR A 115 17.47 -10.29 -4.80
N SER A 116 16.39 -9.69 -4.28
CA SER A 116 15.79 -9.98 -2.97
C SER A 116 16.56 -9.54 -1.71
N GLY A 117 17.72 -8.90 -1.88
CA GLY A 117 18.48 -8.31 -0.78
C GLY A 117 17.81 -7.05 -0.21
N LEU A 118 17.96 -6.80 1.09
CA LEU A 118 17.45 -5.59 1.72
C LEU A 118 18.27 -4.37 1.28
N ASP A 119 17.61 -3.31 0.82
CA ASP A 119 18.26 -2.04 0.50
C ASP A 119 18.38 -1.18 1.77
N ALA A 120 19.50 -1.33 2.47
CA ALA A 120 19.79 -0.60 3.71
C ALA A 120 19.83 0.93 3.55
N THR A 121 19.98 1.44 2.32
CA THR A 121 19.95 2.89 2.06
C THR A 121 18.55 3.49 2.15
N PHE A 122 17.52 2.65 2.14
CA PHE A 122 16.14 3.08 2.23
C PHE A 122 15.68 3.15 3.69
N ALA A 123 15.89 4.29 4.34
CA ALA A 123 15.37 4.56 5.68
C ALA A 123 14.12 5.44 5.59
N ALA A 124 12.93 4.82 5.54
CA ALA A 124 11.69 5.57 5.36
C ALA A 124 11.33 6.47 6.55
N GLY A 125 11.84 6.18 7.76
CA GLY A 125 11.59 6.98 8.97
C GLY A 125 10.12 7.08 9.41
N ILE A 126 9.23 6.33 8.75
CA ILE A 126 7.79 6.33 9.05
C ILE A 126 7.44 5.16 9.96
N ASN A 127 6.89 5.46 11.14
CA ASN A 127 6.35 4.49 12.07
C ASN A 127 4.85 4.36 11.81
N SER A 128 4.43 3.36 11.04
CA SER A 128 3.03 3.17 10.68
C SER A 128 2.57 1.72 10.87
N PHE A 129 1.30 1.57 11.20
CA PHE A 129 0.69 0.29 11.54
C PHE A 129 -0.34 -0.11 10.47
N SER A 130 0.01 -1.15 9.71
CA SER A 130 -0.90 -1.95 8.87
C SER A 130 -1.52 -1.27 7.64
N GLN A 131 -1.73 -2.10 6.60
CA GLN A 131 -2.34 -1.82 5.30
C GLN A 131 -1.85 -0.55 4.60
N PHE A 132 -0.75 -0.69 3.87
CA PHE A 132 -0.22 0.38 3.06
C PHE A 132 -0.85 0.40 1.68
N ALA A 133 -1.35 1.56 1.26
CA ALA A 133 -1.49 1.88 -0.15
C ALA A 133 -0.16 2.46 -0.62
N LEU A 134 0.40 1.90 -1.67
CA LEU A 134 1.68 2.32 -2.23
C LEU A 134 1.47 2.73 -3.68
N ALA A 135 2.01 3.88 -4.06
CA ALA A 135 2.07 4.31 -5.45
C ALA A 135 3.39 5.03 -5.73
N GLU A 136 4.03 4.70 -6.85
CA GLU A 136 5.17 5.48 -7.36
C GLU A 136 4.64 6.59 -8.26
N LEU A 137 5.11 7.81 -8.04
CA LEU A 137 4.82 8.97 -8.86
C LEU A 137 5.79 9.03 -10.04
N PRO A 138 5.42 9.69 -11.17
CA PRO A 138 6.29 9.80 -12.35
C PRO A 138 7.68 10.43 -12.09
N ASN A 139 7.82 11.18 -11.00
CA ASN A 139 9.09 11.79 -10.58
C ASN A 139 9.95 10.87 -9.66
N GLY A 140 9.60 9.59 -9.55
CA GLY A 140 10.29 8.60 -8.70
C GLY A 140 10.04 8.75 -7.20
N ARG A 141 9.15 9.65 -6.79
CA ARG A 141 8.70 9.74 -5.38
C ARG A 141 7.65 8.69 -5.09
N ILE A 142 7.53 8.29 -3.83
CA ILE A 142 6.60 7.25 -3.40
C ILE A 142 5.53 7.86 -2.50
N LEU A 143 4.27 7.65 -2.84
CA LEU A 143 3.13 7.91 -1.97
C LEU A 143 2.86 6.69 -1.10
N VAL A 144 2.69 6.94 0.19
CA VAL A 144 2.41 5.92 1.20
C VAL A 144 1.17 6.34 1.96
N GLY A 145 0.06 5.66 1.73
CA GLY A 145 -1.15 5.77 2.55
C GLY A 145 -1.09 4.74 3.66
N ALA A 146 -1.23 5.15 4.92
CA ALA A 146 -1.20 4.24 6.06
C ALA A 146 -2.17 4.67 7.15
N ALA A 147 -2.68 3.69 7.91
CA ALA A 147 -3.36 3.97 9.16
C ALA A 147 -2.30 4.11 10.27
N ARG A 148 -2.48 5.14 11.11
CA ARG A 148 -1.74 5.22 12.36
C ARG A 148 -2.63 4.66 13.47
N TRP A 149 -2.17 3.59 14.12
CA TRP A 149 -2.82 3.13 15.33
C TRP A 149 -2.55 4.15 16.45
N TYR A 150 -3.61 4.82 16.92
CA TYR A 150 -3.59 5.55 18.17
C TYR A 150 -4.17 4.63 19.24
N PRO A 151 -3.44 4.28 20.32
CA PRO A 151 -4.12 3.86 21.54
C PRO A 151 -5.05 5.01 21.94
N ALA A 152 -6.28 4.69 22.35
CA ALA A 152 -7.46 5.56 22.42
C ALA A 152 -7.39 6.81 23.34
N ALA A 153 -6.35 7.65 23.24
CA ALA A 153 -6.11 8.78 24.16
C ALA A 153 -5.63 10.07 23.49
N ARG A 154 -5.78 10.26 22.17
CA ARG A 154 -5.50 11.55 21.52
C ARG A 154 -6.57 11.90 20.49
N PRO A 155 -7.57 12.76 20.81
CA PRO A 155 -8.47 13.30 19.80
C PRO A 155 -7.66 14.04 18.75
N ALA A 156 -8.17 14.08 17.53
CA ALA A 156 -7.58 14.61 16.28
C ALA A 156 -7.17 16.11 16.30
N ALA A 157 -6.93 16.70 17.45
CA ALA A 157 -6.73 18.14 17.66
C ALA A 157 -5.29 18.63 17.37
N ARG A 158 -4.32 17.76 17.06
CA ARG A 158 -2.92 18.18 16.86
C ARG A 158 -2.48 18.40 15.41
N TRP A 159 -3.36 18.21 14.42
CA TRP A 159 -2.98 18.33 13.00
C TRP A 159 -3.38 19.65 12.34
N CYS A 160 -4.11 20.54 13.03
CA CYS A 160 -4.44 21.86 12.50
C CYS A 160 -3.40 22.95 12.84
N ALA A 161 -2.39 22.64 13.67
CA ALA A 161 -1.50 23.64 14.27
C ALA A 161 -0.10 23.75 13.62
N SER A 162 0.21 22.99 12.57
CA SER A 162 1.56 22.96 11.98
C SER A 162 1.64 23.30 10.49
N ILE A 163 0.57 23.82 9.88
CA ILE A 163 0.68 24.46 8.57
C ILE A 163 0.99 25.94 8.87
N PRO A 164 2.19 26.46 8.56
CA PRO A 164 2.38 27.90 8.57
C PRO A 164 1.36 28.49 7.60
N THR A 165 0.50 29.36 8.10
CA THR A 165 -0.45 30.13 7.32
C THR A 165 0.32 30.97 6.30
N VAL A 166 0.59 30.42 5.12
CA VAL A 166 0.91 31.24 3.96
C VAL A 166 -0.41 31.91 3.59
N GLN A 167 -0.61 33.13 4.11
CA GLN A 167 -1.62 34.02 3.56
C GLN A 167 -1.25 34.28 2.10
N LEU A 168 -1.84 33.52 1.19
CA LEU A 168 -1.74 33.79 -0.24
C LEU A 168 -2.70 34.95 -0.54
N THR A 169 -2.23 36.18 -0.32
CA THR A 169 -2.96 37.37 -0.73
C THR A 169 -2.91 37.46 -2.25
N ILE A 170 -3.93 36.93 -2.92
CA ILE A 170 -4.17 37.21 -4.34
C ILE A 170 -4.54 38.69 -4.45
N ARG A 171 -3.58 39.55 -4.82
CA ARG A 171 -3.89 40.93 -5.22
C ARG A 171 -4.49 40.88 -6.63
N LEU A 172 -5.80 41.05 -6.74
CA LEU A 172 -6.43 41.39 -8.01
C LEU A 172 -6.12 42.86 -8.31
N SER A 173 -5.40 43.11 -9.41
CA SER A 173 -4.86 44.42 -9.79
C SER A 173 -5.89 45.33 -10.49
N THR A 174 -7.13 45.39 -10.01
CA THR A 174 -8.13 46.34 -10.51
C THR A 174 -9.16 46.67 -9.43
N PRO A 175 -9.41 47.95 -9.10
CA PRO A 175 -10.43 48.31 -8.14
C PRO A 175 -11.79 48.38 -8.84
N LEU A 176 -12.71 47.46 -8.53
CA LEU A 176 -14.13 47.65 -8.78
C LEU A 176 -14.90 47.33 -7.50
N VAL A 177 -15.49 48.40 -6.96
CA VAL A 177 -16.54 48.51 -5.94
C VAL A 177 -17.12 47.17 -5.46
N GLN A 178 -16.81 46.78 -4.20
CA GLN A 178 -17.45 45.65 -3.53
C GLN A 178 -18.76 46.10 -2.84
N PRO A 179 -19.90 45.41 -3.03
CA PRO A 179 -20.84 45.23 -1.94
C PRO A 179 -20.27 44.15 -1.00
N ALA A 180 -20.42 44.36 0.31
CA ALA A 180 -19.86 43.53 1.37
C ALA A 180 -20.05 42.03 1.10
N ARG A 181 -18.95 41.29 0.92
CA ARG A 181 -18.99 39.83 0.83
C ARG A 181 -19.02 39.26 2.25
N PRO A 182 -19.93 38.35 2.60
CA PRO A 182 -19.85 37.65 3.87
C PRO A 182 -18.57 36.79 3.85
N SER A 183 -17.68 37.05 4.79
CA SER A 183 -16.55 36.14 5.04
C SER A 183 -17.12 34.88 5.69
N ILE A 184 -17.13 33.76 4.96
CA ILE A 184 -17.37 32.46 5.56
C ILE A 184 -16.12 32.13 6.37
N ARG A 185 -16.17 32.39 7.67
CA ARG A 185 -15.21 31.82 8.63
C ARG A 185 -15.68 30.40 8.91
N TRP A 186 -14.84 29.42 8.60
CA TRP A 186 -15.00 28.06 9.11
C TRP A 186 -14.28 27.97 10.45
N PRO A 187 -14.96 28.08 11.61
CA PRO A 187 -14.33 27.66 12.85
C PRO A 187 -14.08 26.16 12.76
N CYS A 188 -12.82 25.75 12.85
CA CYS A 188 -12.47 24.39 13.24
C CYS A 188 -12.92 24.21 14.69
N SER A 189 -14.20 23.88 14.90
CA SER A 189 -14.73 23.50 16.20
C SER A 189 -14.90 21.97 16.20
N PRO A 190 -14.42 21.24 17.23
CA PRO A 190 -14.63 19.81 17.33
C PRO A 190 -16.09 19.58 17.74
N MET A 191 -17.00 19.58 16.77
CA MET A 191 -18.40 19.23 17.03
C MET A 191 -18.57 17.71 16.96
N ALA A 192 -19.03 17.19 18.09
CA ALA A 192 -19.34 15.81 18.45
C ALA A 192 -20.29 15.08 17.46
N PRO A 193 -20.34 13.73 17.47
CA PRO A 193 -21.17 12.93 16.57
C PRO A 193 -22.66 13.01 16.95
N SER A 194 -23.31 14.04 16.46
CA SER A 194 -24.74 14.09 16.10
C SER A 194 -24.73 15.02 14.89
N TRP A 195 -25.25 14.69 13.72
CA TRP A 195 -26.65 14.84 13.36
C TRP A 195 -26.83 14.17 11.99
N TRP A 196 -27.46 13.01 11.96
CA TRP A 196 -28.19 12.52 10.79
C TRP A 196 -29.63 13.01 10.94
N ARG A 197 -30.05 14.05 10.21
CA ARG A 197 -31.46 14.25 9.82
C ARG A 197 -31.58 15.32 8.73
N ALA A 198 -32.04 14.82 7.58
CA ALA A 198 -32.98 15.43 6.64
C ALA A 198 -32.68 16.80 6.03
N ILE A 199 -32.39 16.80 4.72
CA ILE A 199 -32.98 17.78 3.80
C ILE A 199 -33.75 16.99 2.74
N SER A 200 -35.04 16.76 3.02
CA SER A 200 -36.03 16.50 1.97
C SER A 200 -36.51 17.85 1.43
N ARG A 201 -36.30 18.04 0.13
CA ARG A 201 -36.97 18.97 -0.80
C ARG A 201 -38.05 19.90 -0.20
N ARG A 202 -37.84 21.21 -0.30
CA ARG A 202 -38.40 22.08 -1.35
C ARG A 202 -37.72 23.45 -1.28
#